data_AF-A0A0R1RYA3-F1
#
_entry.id   AF-A0A0R1RYA3-F1
#
_cell.length_a   1.000
_cell.length_b   1.000
_cell.length_c   1.000
_cell.angle_alpha   90.00
_cell.angle_beta   90.00
_cell.angle_gamma   90.00
#
_symmetry.space_group_name_H-M   'P 1'
#
loop_
_entity.id
_entity.type
_entity.pdbx_description
1 polymer ?
#
loop_
_entity_poly.entity_id
_entity_poly.type
_entity_poly.pdbx_seq_one_letter_code
_entity_poly.pdbx_strand_id
1 'polypeptide(L)'
;MKFAKMTSTVLASAAVLMMAAPSATFAATLNGGVDDNDGTALPQNDRTKMGISFGDNSHNANTGYLRLQMVPHVLDFGNHNLLDTAYPVFSANGQNDGKADNNRQASYADQSGATNLTATLNTKDSELAAVKGTAWATVVDKQVARTNADANNTAASGKWTLSVKADNGLAAVSTDGNRSTTDTIDDAHLSFNHTAYAQTADIFGLTGEGQDADWATSNKGTETATKIGQGAIAGSFKDNVGLTLNNQNKDVNIVTAEDGEGQGANVFGWTPSNIKLTMPTGAAVSNATYQANLTWTLASTAV
;
A
#
# COMPACT_ATOMS: atom_id res chain seq x y z
N MET A 1 53.12 -92.38 -23.45
CA MET A 1 51.79 -92.98 -23.76
C MET A 1 50.83 -92.68 -22.62
N LYS A 2 49.64 -92.13 -22.91
CA LYS A 2 48.31 -92.26 -22.24
C LYS A 2 48.13 -92.01 -20.71
N PHE A 3 47.21 -91.06 -20.41
CA PHE A 3 46.26 -90.84 -19.27
C PHE A 3 46.57 -91.24 -17.80
N ALA A 4 46.32 -90.33 -16.83
CA ALA A 4 45.23 -90.38 -15.79
C ALA A 4 45.45 -89.37 -14.61
N LYS A 5 44.36 -89.06 -13.87
CA LYS A 5 44.09 -87.99 -12.86
C LYS A 5 44.88 -88.07 -11.52
N MET A 6 44.89 -86.99 -10.70
CA MET A 6 44.05 -86.76 -9.47
C MET A 6 44.69 -85.91 -8.32
N THR A 7 43.93 -84.89 -7.86
CA THR A 7 43.64 -84.36 -6.48
C THR A 7 44.69 -83.97 -5.40
N SER A 8 44.45 -82.76 -4.88
CA SER A 8 44.34 -82.28 -3.47
C SER A 8 45.53 -81.72 -2.66
N THR A 9 45.36 -80.43 -2.27
CA THR A 9 45.44 -79.77 -0.94
C THR A 9 46.49 -80.21 0.10
N VAL A 10 47.07 -79.41 1.02
CA VAL A 10 47.14 -78.01 1.51
C VAL A 10 48.16 -78.11 2.68
N LEU A 11 48.94 -77.08 3.05
CA LEU A 11 49.21 -76.72 4.48
C LEU A 11 50.02 -75.41 4.67
N ALA A 12 49.49 -74.54 5.55
CA ALA A 12 50.06 -73.67 6.60
C ALA A 12 51.59 -73.37 6.66
N SER A 13 52.14 -72.25 7.15
CA SER A 13 51.76 -70.88 7.56
C SER A 13 53.02 -70.24 8.18
N ALA A 14 53.37 -68.97 7.94
CA ALA A 14 54.11 -68.11 8.90
C ALA A 14 54.45 -66.68 8.36
N ALA A 15 54.26 -65.71 9.25
CA ALA A 15 54.87 -64.37 9.35
C ALA A 15 54.55 -63.30 8.28
N VAL A 16 53.73 -62.32 8.67
CA VAL A 16 53.51 -61.02 8.02
C VAL A 16 54.23 -59.94 8.82
N LEU A 17 55.08 -59.15 8.16
CA LEU A 17 55.34 -57.76 8.53
C LEU A 17 55.60 -56.97 7.25
N MET A 18 54.62 -56.16 6.82
CA MET A 18 54.73 -55.19 5.74
C MET A 18 54.14 -53.87 6.23
N MET A 19 54.96 -52.83 6.17
CA MET A 19 54.56 -51.45 6.42
C MET A 19 53.55 -51.00 5.35
N ALA A 20 52.50 -50.27 5.75
CA ALA A 20 51.67 -49.52 4.81
C ALA A 20 51.45 -48.09 5.36
N ALA A 21 51.65 -47.13 4.47
CA ALA A 21 51.71 -45.69 4.67
C ALA A 21 50.46 -45.09 5.35
N PRO A 22 50.57 -43.89 5.97
CA PRO A 22 49.39 -43.13 6.36
C PRO A 22 48.61 -42.78 5.09
N SER A 23 47.45 -43.41 4.88
CA SER A 23 46.41 -42.78 4.07
C SER A 23 45.99 -41.53 4.84
N ALA A 24 46.50 -40.37 4.44
CA ALA A 24 45.90 -39.10 4.83
C ALA A 24 44.53 -39.04 4.14
N THR A 25 43.53 -39.64 4.76
CA THR A 25 42.13 -39.33 4.49
C THR A 25 41.88 -37.97 5.12
N PHE A 26 41.76 -36.95 4.27
CA PHE A 26 41.27 -35.65 4.70
C PHE A 26 39.83 -35.76 5.21
N ALA A 27 39.45 -34.84 6.10
CA ALA A 27 38.11 -34.77 6.66
C ALA A 27 37.07 -34.58 5.55
N ALA A 28 36.15 -35.55 5.43
CA ALA A 28 34.91 -35.38 4.71
C ALA A 28 33.80 -35.20 5.75
N THR A 29 33.12 -34.05 5.72
CA THR A 29 31.95 -33.81 6.57
C THR A 29 30.74 -34.51 5.97
N LEU A 30 30.10 -35.40 6.73
CA LEU A 30 28.99 -36.21 6.26
C LEU A 30 27.69 -35.37 6.19
N ASN A 31 26.90 -35.53 5.12
CA ASN A 31 25.56 -34.96 5.09
C ASN A 31 24.69 -35.57 6.21
N GLY A 32 23.92 -34.76 6.90
CA GLY A 32 23.05 -35.17 8.00
C GLY A 32 23.73 -35.26 9.38
N GLY A 33 25.06 -35.16 9.47
CA GLY A 33 25.81 -35.17 10.73
C GLY A 33 25.87 -33.78 11.38
N VAL A 34 25.19 -33.59 12.51
CA VAL A 34 25.24 -32.35 13.30
C VAL A 34 26.59 -32.22 14.00
N ASP A 35 27.03 -33.31 14.62
CA ASP A 35 28.32 -33.37 15.34
C ASP A 35 29.51 -33.33 14.37
N ASP A 36 29.37 -33.91 13.17
CA ASP A 36 30.40 -33.92 12.13
C ASP A 36 30.64 -32.53 11.51
N ASN A 37 29.65 -31.64 11.58
CA ASN A 37 29.72 -30.26 11.10
C ASN A 37 29.85 -29.24 12.23
N ASP A 38 30.04 -29.70 13.48
CA ASP A 38 30.10 -28.88 14.70
C ASP A 38 28.97 -27.82 14.76
N GLY A 39 27.75 -28.22 14.36
CA GLY A 39 26.63 -27.29 14.14
C GLY A 39 25.55 -27.85 13.20
N THR A 40 24.81 -26.98 12.50
CA THR A 40 23.69 -27.41 11.63
C THR A 40 24.17 -28.40 10.55
N ALA A 41 23.57 -29.59 10.45
CA ALA A 41 23.97 -30.61 9.47
C ALA A 41 23.87 -30.15 8.01
N LEU A 42 24.78 -30.65 7.15
CA LEU A 42 24.77 -30.41 5.71
C LEU A 42 23.76 -31.30 4.96
N PRO A 43 23.19 -30.88 3.81
CA PRO A 43 23.34 -29.56 3.23
C PRO A 43 22.54 -28.52 4.03
N GLN A 44 23.19 -27.41 4.34
CA GLN A 44 22.52 -26.25 4.90
C GLN A 44 21.84 -25.51 3.75
N ASN A 45 20.53 -25.29 3.89
CA ASN A 45 19.76 -24.52 2.92
C ASN A 45 19.42 -23.17 3.52
N ASP A 46 19.70 -22.11 2.78
CA ASP A 46 19.22 -20.77 3.07
C ASP A 46 18.30 -20.29 1.94
N ARG A 47 17.43 -19.33 2.22
CA ARG A 47 16.42 -18.84 1.29
C ARG A 47 16.59 -17.35 1.05
N THR A 48 16.91 -16.97 -0.18
CA THR A 48 16.78 -15.58 -0.64
C THR A 48 15.33 -15.29 -1.02
N LYS A 49 14.75 -14.22 -0.48
CA LYS A 49 13.48 -13.67 -0.97
C LYS A 49 13.80 -12.54 -1.94
N MET A 50 13.36 -12.66 -3.19
CA MET A 50 13.33 -11.57 -4.16
C MET A 50 11.91 -11.07 -4.29
N GLY A 51 11.73 -9.75 -4.41
CA GLY A 51 10.41 -9.14 -4.54
C GLY A 51 10.46 -7.88 -5.41
N ILE A 52 9.35 -7.61 -6.07
CA ILE A 52 9.06 -6.35 -6.77
C ILE A 52 7.71 -5.86 -6.24
N SER A 53 7.61 -4.56 -5.98
CA SER A 53 6.35 -3.91 -5.56
C SER A 53 5.89 -3.00 -6.67
N PHE A 54 4.57 -2.89 -6.86
CA PHE A 54 3.95 -1.95 -7.79
C PHE A 54 2.95 -1.09 -7.03
N GLY A 55 3.04 0.23 -7.19
CA GLY A 55 2.18 1.18 -6.49
C GLY A 55 2.50 1.29 -4.99
N ASP A 56 1.65 2.03 -4.28
CA ASP A 56 1.69 2.12 -2.82
C ASP A 56 0.88 0.97 -2.21
N ASN A 57 1.60 0.07 -1.53
CA ASN A 57 1.05 -1.08 -0.81
C ASN A 57 1.16 -0.90 0.71
N SER A 58 1.59 0.27 1.17
CA SER A 58 1.44 0.62 2.57
C SER A 58 -0.03 0.97 2.79
N HIS A 59 -0.76 0.09 3.45
CA HIS A 59 -2.10 0.43 3.96
C HIS A 59 -1.95 0.94 5.39
N ASN A 60 -2.97 1.60 5.91
CA ASN A 60 -2.95 1.94 7.33
C ASN A 60 -3.08 0.68 8.19
N ALA A 61 -2.66 0.75 9.45
CA ALA A 61 -2.69 -0.39 10.37
C ALA A 61 -4.09 -0.67 10.97
N ASN A 62 -5.15 -0.06 10.42
CA ASN A 62 -6.49 -0.19 10.99
C ASN A 62 -7.06 -1.59 10.75
N THR A 63 -7.79 -2.10 11.73
CA THR A 63 -8.47 -3.39 11.65
C THR A 63 -9.92 -3.26 12.07
N GLY A 64 -10.79 -4.14 11.56
CA GLY A 64 -12.18 -4.21 12.00
C GLY A 64 -13.18 -4.43 10.88
N TYR A 65 -14.47 -4.46 11.27
CA TYR A 65 -15.58 -4.61 10.32
C TYR A 65 -15.77 -3.36 9.47
N LEU A 66 -15.77 -2.17 10.07
CA LEU A 66 -15.76 -0.89 9.37
C LEU A 66 -14.39 -0.24 9.60
N ARG A 67 -13.66 0.09 8.54
CA ARG A 67 -12.35 0.73 8.65
C ARG A 67 -11.98 1.56 7.43
N LEU A 68 -11.23 2.64 7.69
CA LEU A 68 -10.47 3.34 6.67
C LEU A 68 -9.25 2.48 6.40
N GLN A 69 -9.05 2.01 5.18
CA GLN A 69 -7.98 1.08 4.81
C GLN A 69 -6.81 1.78 4.11
N MET A 70 -7.11 2.72 3.22
CA MET A 70 -6.11 3.46 2.44
C MET A 70 -6.55 4.91 2.25
N VAL A 71 -5.57 5.81 2.16
CA VAL A 71 -5.72 7.21 1.72
C VAL A 71 -4.49 7.59 0.89
N PRO A 72 -4.53 8.67 0.09
CA PRO A 72 -3.33 9.14 -0.60
C PRO A 72 -2.26 9.57 0.41
N HIS A 73 -1.15 8.84 0.49
CA HIS A 73 -0.05 9.17 1.40
C HIS A 73 0.80 10.34 0.93
N VAL A 74 0.96 10.47 -0.39
CA VAL A 74 1.71 11.55 -1.03
C VAL A 74 0.88 12.11 -2.17
N LEU A 75 0.73 13.43 -2.17
CA LEU A 75 0.25 14.21 -3.31
C LEU A 75 1.41 15.06 -3.80
N ASP A 76 1.97 14.68 -4.93
CA ASP A 76 3.18 15.25 -5.49
C ASP A 76 2.85 16.28 -6.58
N PHE A 77 2.99 17.55 -6.21
CA PHE A 77 2.75 18.66 -7.12
C PHE A 77 3.96 19.02 -7.99
N GLY A 78 5.07 18.28 -7.90
CA GLY A 78 6.25 18.43 -8.75
C GLY A 78 7.26 19.48 -8.25
N ASN A 79 8.33 19.66 -9.02
CA ASN A 79 9.36 20.68 -8.80
C ASN A 79 9.30 21.72 -9.92
N HIS A 80 9.24 22.99 -9.54
CA HIS A 80 8.99 24.11 -10.45
C HIS A 80 10.06 25.19 -10.32
N ASN A 81 10.28 25.95 -11.40
CA ASN A 81 11.29 27.00 -11.43
C ASN A 81 10.91 28.22 -10.57
N LEU A 82 9.64 28.62 -10.61
CA LEU A 82 9.13 29.79 -9.89
C LEU A 82 7.63 29.69 -9.60
N LEU A 83 7.12 30.54 -8.71
CA LEU A 83 5.69 30.78 -8.54
C LEU A 83 5.26 31.96 -9.41
N ASP A 84 4.62 31.68 -10.54
CA ASP A 84 4.03 32.69 -11.42
C ASP A 84 2.59 32.96 -10.98
N THR A 85 2.28 34.19 -10.59
CA THR A 85 0.93 34.54 -10.13
C THR A 85 -0.12 34.48 -11.23
N ALA A 86 0.28 34.51 -12.51
CA ALA A 86 -0.63 34.29 -13.63
C ALA A 86 -0.99 32.80 -13.82
N TYR A 87 -0.19 31.88 -13.28
CA TYR A 87 -0.37 30.44 -13.37
C TYR A 87 -0.17 29.76 -12.00
N PRO A 88 -1.06 30.06 -11.02
CA PRO A 88 -0.88 29.67 -9.62
C PRO A 88 -1.32 28.24 -9.30
N VAL A 89 -1.74 27.47 -10.31
CA VAL A 89 -2.36 26.16 -10.14
C VAL A 89 -1.37 25.06 -10.51
N PHE A 90 -1.23 24.10 -9.61
CA PHE A 90 -0.35 22.94 -9.77
C PHE A 90 -1.19 21.67 -9.62
N SER A 91 -0.89 20.63 -10.38
CA SER A 91 -1.59 19.35 -10.29
C SER A 91 -0.72 18.24 -9.69
N ALA A 92 -1.36 17.28 -9.02
CA ALA A 92 -0.67 16.17 -8.35
C ALA A 92 -0.03 15.16 -9.32
N ASN A 93 -0.02 15.43 -10.63
CA ASN A 93 0.83 14.72 -11.62
C ASN A 93 2.14 15.49 -11.90
N GLY A 94 2.46 16.49 -11.09
CA GLY A 94 3.72 17.24 -11.16
C GLY A 94 3.75 18.38 -12.16
N GLN A 95 2.60 18.89 -12.61
CA GLN A 95 2.52 19.94 -13.64
C GLN A 95 2.04 21.28 -13.06
N ASN A 96 2.63 22.38 -13.52
CA ASN A 96 2.04 23.72 -13.44
C ASN A 96 1.03 23.91 -14.59
N ASP A 97 -0.22 24.13 -14.23
CA ASP A 97 -1.32 24.26 -15.18
C ASP A 97 -1.19 25.55 -15.98
N GLY A 98 -1.06 25.42 -17.29
CA GLY A 98 -0.97 26.56 -18.21
C GLY A 98 0.43 27.13 -18.38
N LYS A 99 1.45 26.61 -17.68
CA LYS A 99 2.85 27.06 -17.79
C LYS A 99 3.85 25.89 -17.76
N ALA A 100 3.87 25.10 -18.84
CA ALA A 100 4.68 23.88 -18.92
C ALA A 100 6.20 24.13 -18.86
N ASP A 101 6.68 25.30 -19.29
CA ASP A 101 8.09 25.72 -19.20
C ASP A 101 8.55 26.01 -17.76
N ASN A 102 7.61 26.09 -16.81
CA ASN A 102 7.91 26.20 -15.39
C ASN A 102 8.25 24.86 -14.73
N ASN A 103 7.88 23.74 -15.36
CA ASN A 103 8.08 22.40 -14.80
C ASN A 103 9.55 22.00 -14.93
N ARG A 104 10.21 21.70 -13.81
CA ARG A 104 11.62 21.28 -13.77
C ARG A 104 11.75 19.76 -13.59
N GLN A 105 11.01 19.19 -12.64
CA GLN A 105 10.93 17.74 -12.41
C GLN A 105 9.50 17.33 -12.08
N ALA A 106 9.15 16.09 -12.39
CA ALA A 106 7.82 15.57 -12.11
C ALA A 106 7.56 15.35 -10.61
N SER A 107 8.60 15.29 -9.77
CA SER A 107 8.49 15.12 -8.32
C SER A 107 9.08 16.27 -7.51
N TYR A 108 8.45 16.60 -6.38
CA TYR A 108 8.99 17.56 -5.41
C TYR A 108 10.21 17.04 -4.64
N ALA A 109 10.32 15.71 -4.46
CA ALA A 109 11.27 15.10 -3.52
C ALA A 109 12.63 14.75 -4.16
N ASP A 110 12.71 14.71 -5.49
CA ASP A 110 13.92 14.29 -6.19
C ASP A 110 14.40 15.33 -7.20
N GLN A 111 15.69 15.65 -7.14
CA GLN A 111 16.35 16.57 -8.04
C GLN A 111 16.88 15.88 -9.32
N SER A 112 16.78 14.54 -9.42
CA SER A 112 17.45 13.69 -10.42
C SER A 112 16.57 13.08 -11.52
N GLY A 113 15.44 13.71 -11.88
CA GLY A 113 14.62 13.24 -13.01
C GLY A 113 13.58 12.17 -12.64
N ALA A 114 13.21 12.09 -11.36
CA ALA A 114 12.29 11.06 -10.88
C ALA A 114 10.88 11.17 -11.42
N THR A 115 10.21 10.03 -11.40
CA THR A 115 8.77 9.86 -11.56
C THR A 115 8.02 10.57 -10.44
N ASN A 116 6.86 11.14 -10.78
CA ASN A 116 5.93 11.70 -9.81
C ASN A 116 5.56 10.66 -8.73
N LEU A 117 5.49 11.09 -7.47
CA LEU A 117 5.28 10.23 -6.31
C LEU A 117 3.82 10.07 -5.89
N THR A 118 2.87 10.72 -6.57
CA THR A 118 1.45 10.49 -6.30
C THR A 118 1.08 9.06 -6.68
N ALA A 119 0.86 8.22 -5.67
CA ALA A 119 0.51 6.84 -5.87
C ALA A 119 -0.86 6.71 -6.56
N THR A 120 -0.97 5.78 -7.49
CA THR A 120 -2.22 5.48 -8.19
C THR A 120 -2.63 4.02 -8.04
N LEU A 121 -3.92 3.76 -7.95
CA LEU A 121 -4.47 2.43 -7.77
C LEU A 121 -4.19 1.58 -9.00
N ASN A 122 -3.39 0.53 -8.81
CA ASN A 122 -3.20 -0.51 -9.80
C ASN A 122 -4.07 -1.71 -9.44
N THR A 123 -5.11 -1.96 -10.24
CA THR A 123 -6.03 -3.08 -10.01
C THR A 123 -6.32 -3.84 -11.31
N LYS A 124 -6.61 -5.13 -11.14
CA LYS A 124 -7.13 -6.04 -12.17
C LYS A 124 -8.61 -6.38 -11.96
N ASP A 125 -9.20 -5.94 -10.86
CA ASP A 125 -10.62 -6.11 -10.59
C ASP A 125 -11.43 -5.24 -11.56
N SER A 126 -12.34 -5.87 -12.31
CA SER A 126 -13.20 -5.19 -13.28
C SER A 126 -14.20 -4.26 -12.61
N GLU A 127 -14.63 -4.56 -11.39
CA GLU A 127 -15.55 -3.72 -10.63
C GLU A 127 -14.90 -2.38 -10.23
N LEU A 128 -13.56 -2.34 -10.17
CA LEU A 128 -12.76 -1.15 -9.85
C LEU A 128 -12.24 -0.40 -11.08
N ALA A 129 -12.75 -0.69 -12.28
CA ALA A 129 -12.27 -0.07 -13.51
C ALA A 129 -12.39 1.46 -13.52
N ALA A 130 -13.43 2.01 -12.88
CA ALA A 130 -13.70 3.45 -12.84
C ALA A 130 -12.67 4.25 -12.01
N VAL A 131 -11.98 3.60 -11.08
CA VAL A 131 -11.00 4.22 -10.16
C VAL A 131 -9.57 3.76 -10.43
N LYS A 132 -9.35 2.94 -11.46
CA LYS A 132 -8.02 2.48 -11.85
C LYS A 132 -7.17 3.67 -12.33
N GLY A 133 -5.92 3.73 -11.85
CA GLY A 133 -4.98 4.81 -12.21
C GLY A 133 -5.27 6.13 -11.51
N THR A 134 -6.14 6.14 -10.51
CA THR A 134 -6.43 7.32 -9.68
C THR A 134 -5.68 7.27 -8.36
N ALA A 135 -5.36 8.42 -7.76
CA ALA A 135 -5.04 8.46 -6.33
C ALA A 135 -6.33 8.18 -5.55
N TRP A 136 -6.27 7.37 -4.49
CA TRP A 136 -7.49 6.78 -3.94
C TRP A 136 -7.53 6.73 -2.42
N ALA A 137 -8.76 6.71 -1.89
CA ALA A 137 -9.06 6.33 -0.53
C ALA A 137 -9.99 5.11 -0.53
N THR A 138 -9.80 4.20 0.43
CA THR A 138 -10.58 2.96 0.56
C THR A 138 -11.24 2.88 1.93
N VAL A 139 -12.55 2.70 1.97
CA VAL A 139 -13.31 2.34 3.17
C VAL A 139 -13.82 0.92 3.03
N VAL A 140 -13.46 0.06 3.98
CA VAL A 140 -13.93 -1.33 4.05
C VAL A 140 -15.06 -1.41 5.05
N ASP A 141 -16.22 -1.90 4.62
CA ASP A 141 -17.40 -2.19 5.44
C ASP A 141 -17.79 -3.66 5.29
N LYS A 142 -17.56 -4.40 6.37
CA LYS A 142 -17.86 -5.81 6.55
C LYS A 142 -18.85 -6.01 7.69
N GLN A 143 -19.61 -4.97 8.07
CA GLN A 143 -20.45 -5.00 9.28
C GLN A 143 -21.52 -6.09 9.24
N VAL A 144 -21.99 -6.48 8.06
CA VAL A 144 -22.92 -7.62 7.89
C VAL A 144 -22.35 -8.97 8.36
N ALA A 145 -21.02 -9.12 8.43
CA ALA A 145 -20.40 -10.34 8.95
C ALA A 145 -20.19 -10.30 10.48
N ARG A 146 -20.68 -9.27 11.15
CA ARG A 146 -20.57 -9.11 12.61
C ARG A 146 -21.36 -10.19 13.32
N THR A 147 -20.69 -10.98 14.15
CA THR A 147 -21.30 -12.07 14.93
C THR A 147 -21.75 -11.65 16.34
N ASN A 148 -21.29 -10.49 16.81
CA ASN A 148 -21.56 -9.96 18.14
C ASN A 148 -22.46 -8.72 18.11
N ALA A 149 -23.50 -8.73 17.26
CA ALA A 149 -24.39 -7.59 17.14
C ALA A 149 -25.26 -7.36 18.39
N ASP A 150 -25.46 -6.10 18.76
CA ASP A 150 -26.31 -5.66 19.87
C ASP A 150 -27.05 -4.35 19.54
N ALA A 151 -27.72 -3.77 20.54
CA ALA A 151 -28.50 -2.53 20.38
C ALA A 151 -27.67 -1.31 19.94
N ASN A 152 -26.36 -1.29 20.23
CA ASN A 152 -25.43 -0.21 19.88
C ASN A 152 -24.58 -0.56 18.64
N ASN A 153 -24.68 -1.79 18.14
CA ASN A 153 -23.72 -2.38 17.21
C ASN A 153 -24.41 -3.37 16.27
N THR A 154 -25.04 -2.89 15.19
CA THR A 154 -25.81 -3.74 14.28
C THR A 154 -24.93 -4.52 13.29
N ALA A 155 -25.46 -5.64 12.78
CA ALA A 155 -24.91 -6.38 11.65
C ALA A 155 -25.48 -5.87 10.31
N ALA A 156 -25.42 -4.54 10.11
CA ALA A 156 -25.85 -3.88 8.90
C ALA A 156 -24.71 -3.00 8.38
N SER A 157 -24.58 -2.91 7.06
CA SER A 157 -23.65 -1.98 6.42
C SER A 157 -24.19 -0.55 6.45
N GLY A 158 -23.28 0.41 6.26
CA GLY A 158 -23.60 1.83 6.19
C GLY A 158 -23.53 2.53 7.53
N LYS A 159 -24.09 3.75 7.59
CA LYS A 159 -23.99 4.68 8.73
C LYS A 159 -22.55 5.05 9.07
N TRP A 160 -21.85 5.56 8.07
CA TRP A 160 -20.51 6.10 8.25
C TRP A 160 -20.25 7.28 7.34
N THR A 161 -19.25 8.08 7.69
CA THR A 161 -18.84 9.25 6.92
C THR A 161 -17.32 9.27 6.79
N LEU A 162 -16.84 9.54 5.57
CA LEU A 162 -15.44 9.83 5.29
C LEU A 162 -15.26 11.33 5.11
N SER A 163 -14.36 11.92 5.87
CA SER A 163 -13.99 13.33 5.76
C SER A 163 -12.47 13.51 5.66
N VAL A 164 -12.07 14.69 5.21
CA VAL A 164 -10.68 15.13 5.18
C VAL A 164 -10.57 16.56 5.68
N LYS A 165 -9.48 16.88 6.37
CA LYS A 165 -9.11 18.25 6.73
C LYS A 165 -7.63 18.50 6.48
N ALA A 166 -7.28 19.76 6.27
CA ALA A 166 -5.90 20.20 6.37
C ALA A 166 -5.56 20.46 7.83
N ASP A 167 -4.42 19.95 8.29
CA ASP A 167 -3.93 20.17 9.64
C ASP A 167 -3.13 21.46 9.76
N ASN A 168 -2.59 21.94 8.63
CA ASN A 168 -1.76 23.13 8.55
C ASN A 168 -1.72 23.69 7.11
N GLY A 169 -1.17 24.91 6.97
CA GLY A 169 -0.83 25.50 5.68
C GLY A 169 0.38 24.81 5.04
N LEU A 170 0.92 25.38 3.97
CA LEU A 170 2.20 24.95 3.42
C LEU A 170 3.35 25.56 4.23
N ALA A 171 4.44 24.83 4.42
CA ALA A 171 5.68 25.42 4.94
C ALA A 171 6.89 24.74 4.34
N ALA A 172 7.98 25.50 4.22
CA ALA A 172 9.27 24.97 3.84
C ALA A 172 9.71 23.88 4.82
N VAL A 173 10.21 22.77 4.31
CA VAL A 173 10.72 21.63 5.09
C VAL A 173 12.22 21.50 4.87
N SER A 174 12.99 21.36 5.95
CA SER A 174 14.43 21.14 5.89
C SER A 174 14.78 19.72 5.43
N THR A 175 16.06 19.48 5.14
CA THR A 175 16.57 18.14 4.78
C THR A 175 16.32 17.08 5.86
N ASP A 176 16.18 17.50 7.11
CA ASP A 176 15.93 16.61 8.24
C ASP A 176 14.42 16.40 8.49
N GLY A 177 13.55 16.93 7.62
CA GLY A 177 12.10 16.83 7.75
C GLY A 177 11.47 17.86 8.69
N ASN A 178 12.23 18.84 9.17
CA ASN A 178 11.71 19.85 10.08
C ASN A 178 10.96 20.94 9.33
N ARG A 179 9.73 21.19 9.76
CA ARG A 179 8.83 22.19 9.19
C ARG A 179 9.20 23.60 9.68
N SER A 180 9.29 24.56 8.76
CA SER A 180 9.52 25.97 9.05
C SER A 180 8.31 26.62 9.73
N THR A 181 8.58 27.57 10.62
CA THR A 181 7.58 28.41 11.28
C THR A 181 7.53 29.84 10.73
N THR A 182 8.46 30.22 9.85
CA THR A 182 8.56 31.58 9.29
C THR A 182 8.45 31.62 7.76
N ASP A 183 8.73 30.50 7.10
CA ASP A 183 8.57 30.33 5.65
C ASP A 183 7.35 29.44 5.40
N THR A 184 6.18 30.08 5.53
CA THR A 184 4.86 29.46 5.50
C THR A 184 3.97 30.15 4.48
N ILE A 185 3.07 29.38 3.87
CA ILE A 185 2.05 29.85 2.94
C ILE A 185 0.72 29.31 3.44
N ASP A 186 -0.04 30.19 4.08
CA ASP A 186 -1.40 29.89 4.51
C ASP A 186 -2.38 30.17 3.36
N ASP A 187 -3.55 29.56 3.45
CA ASP A 187 -4.69 29.77 2.55
C ASP A 187 -4.48 29.36 1.08
N ALA A 188 -3.44 28.56 0.79
CA ALA A 188 -3.42 27.78 -0.44
C ALA A 188 -4.63 26.85 -0.49
N HIS A 189 -5.20 26.62 -1.67
CA HIS A 189 -6.42 25.82 -1.82
C HIS A 189 -6.11 24.49 -2.50
N LEU A 190 -6.33 23.39 -1.78
CA LEU A 190 -6.27 22.03 -2.32
C LEU A 190 -7.68 21.60 -2.76
N SER A 191 -7.81 21.07 -3.97
CA SER A 191 -9.06 20.51 -4.47
C SER A 191 -8.86 19.10 -5.02
N PHE A 192 -9.86 18.26 -4.78
CA PHE A 192 -10.03 16.96 -5.39
C PHE A 192 -11.29 17.04 -6.24
N ASN A 193 -11.12 17.08 -7.56
CA ASN A 193 -12.23 17.28 -8.51
C ASN A 193 -12.58 15.97 -9.22
N HIS A 194 -13.85 15.85 -9.61
CA HIS A 194 -14.40 14.68 -10.30
C HIS A 194 -14.15 13.37 -9.55
N THR A 195 -14.62 13.30 -8.30
CA THR A 195 -14.54 12.08 -7.48
C THR A 195 -15.17 10.91 -8.22
N ALA A 196 -14.34 9.95 -8.61
CA ALA A 196 -14.78 8.66 -9.12
C ALA A 196 -15.08 7.73 -7.93
N TYR A 197 -16.02 6.83 -8.13
CA TYR A 197 -16.40 5.81 -7.14
C TYR A 197 -16.46 4.44 -7.80
N ALA A 198 -15.99 3.44 -7.08
CA ALA A 198 -16.18 2.04 -7.40
C ALA A 198 -16.26 1.22 -6.11
N GLN A 199 -16.83 0.04 -6.23
CA GLN A 199 -17.05 -0.86 -5.09
C GLN A 199 -16.67 -2.28 -5.50
N THR A 200 -16.08 -3.04 -4.59
CA THR A 200 -15.82 -4.46 -4.81
C THR A 200 -16.16 -5.32 -3.60
N ALA A 201 -16.61 -6.53 -3.91
CA ALA A 201 -16.76 -7.61 -2.94
C ALA A 201 -15.45 -8.36 -2.68
N ASP A 202 -14.48 -8.29 -3.59
CA ASP A 202 -13.17 -8.94 -3.46
C ASP A 202 -12.24 -8.10 -2.58
N ILE A 203 -12.61 -7.98 -1.31
CA ILE A 203 -11.88 -7.15 -0.35
C ILE A 203 -10.44 -7.65 -0.22
N PHE A 204 -10.22 -8.97 -0.10
CA PHE A 204 -8.86 -9.52 0.01
C PHE A 204 -8.04 -9.30 -1.26
N GLY A 205 -8.64 -9.42 -2.45
CA GLY A 205 -7.96 -9.12 -3.71
C GLY A 205 -7.52 -7.66 -3.82
N LEU A 206 -8.26 -6.72 -3.23
CA LEU A 206 -7.90 -5.31 -3.16
C LEU A 206 -6.86 -5.00 -2.06
N THR A 207 -7.06 -5.52 -0.85
CA THR A 207 -6.27 -5.10 0.32
C THR A 207 -5.02 -5.95 0.54
N GLY A 208 -5.06 -7.23 0.15
CA GLY A 208 -4.03 -8.22 0.48
C GLY A 208 -3.90 -8.54 1.98
N GLU A 209 -4.84 -8.07 2.81
CA GLU A 209 -4.74 -8.14 4.27
C GLU A 209 -5.35 -9.44 4.82
N GLY A 210 -4.61 -10.14 5.70
CA GLY A 210 -5.07 -11.41 6.28
C GLY A 210 -6.44 -11.34 6.98
N GLN A 211 -6.81 -10.17 7.53
CA GLN A 211 -8.13 -9.93 8.16
C GLN A 211 -9.31 -9.95 7.18
N ASP A 212 -9.06 -9.94 5.87
CA ASP A 212 -10.09 -10.00 4.82
C ASP A 212 -10.14 -11.35 4.11
N ALA A 213 -9.19 -12.26 4.37
CA ALA A 213 -9.07 -13.53 3.66
C ALA A 213 -10.35 -14.38 3.74
N ASP A 214 -11.02 -14.36 4.89
CA ASP A 214 -12.21 -15.18 5.13
C ASP A 214 -13.52 -14.51 4.71
N TRP A 215 -13.49 -13.26 4.21
CA TRP A 215 -14.70 -12.49 3.84
C TRP A 215 -15.51 -13.19 2.75
N ALA A 216 -14.85 -13.76 1.74
CA ALA A 216 -15.50 -14.50 0.67
C ALA A 216 -16.16 -15.81 1.17
N THR A 217 -15.66 -16.37 2.28
CA THR A 217 -16.17 -17.61 2.88
C THR A 217 -17.22 -17.38 3.97
N SER A 218 -17.14 -16.29 4.73
CA SER A 218 -18.09 -15.95 5.80
C SER A 218 -19.49 -15.61 5.28
N ASN A 219 -19.58 -15.12 4.04
CA ASN A 219 -20.86 -14.78 3.39
C ASN A 219 -21.49 -15.97 2.63
N LYS A 220 -21.00 -17.21 2.79
CA LYS A 220 -21.61 -18.40 2.17
C LYS A 220 -22.76 -19.03 2.98
N GLY A 221 -23.03 -18.55 4.20
CA GLY A 221 -23.90 -19.24 5.15
C GLY A 221 -25.31 -18.67 5.34
N THR A 222 -25.53 -17.38 5.15
CA THR A 222 -26.82 -16.71 5.37
C THR A 222 -26.91 -15.50 4.47
N GLU A 223 -27.86 -15.55 3.54
CA GLU A 223 -28.06 -14.61 2.44
C GLU A 223 -27.06 -14.72 1.29
N THR A 224 -27.63 -15.00 0.12
CA THR A 224 -27.00 -15.00 -1.21
C THR A 224 -25.83 -14.01 -1.32
N ALA A 225 -24.63 -14.53 -1.57
CA ALA A 225 -23.48 -13.84 -2.16
C ALA A 225 -23.77 -13.18 -3.54
N THR A 226 -25.05 -12.96 -3.88
CA THR A 226 -25.58 -12.46 -5.15
C THR A 226 -25.93 -10.97 -5.09
N LYS A 227 -25.73 -10.25 -3.97
CA LYS A 227 -26.14 -8.84 -3.87
C LYS A 227 -25.20 -7.91 -3.08
N ILE A 228 -23.89 -8.11 -3.16
CA ILE A 228 -22.93 -7.09 -2.68
C ILE A 228 -23.00 -5.80 -3.53
N GLY A 229 -23.62 -5.86 -4.72
CA GLY A 229 -24.01 -4.69 -5.53
C GLY A 229 -25.37 -4.07 -5.19
N GLN A 230 -26.08 -4.53 -4.14
CA GLN A 230 -27.23 -3.79 -3.58
C GLN A 230 -26.75 -2.97 -2.40
N GLY A 231 -26.53 -1.67 -2.63
CA GLY A 231 -25.98 -0.78 -1.62
C GLY A 231 -24.75 -0.02 -2.10
N ALA A 232 -24.48 0.07 -3.41
CA ALA A 232 -23.60 1.13 -3.90
C ALA A 232 -24.08 2.47 -3.33
N ILE A 233 -23.15 3.31 -2.89
CA ILE A 233 -23.50 4.60 -2.33
C ILE A 233 -24.19 5.42 -3.42
N ALA A 234 -25.51 5.64 -3.28
CA ALA A 234 -26.36 5.99 -4.42
C ALA A 234 -26.29 7.47 -4.84
N GLY A 235 -25.45 8.30 -4.20
CA GLY A 235 -25.24 9.69 -4.63
C GLY A 235 -24.82 10.69 -3.54
N SER A 236 -24.45 10.24 -2.35
CA SER A 236 -24.08 11.08 -1.20
C SER A 236 -22.57 11.36 -1.09
N PHE A 237 -21.81 11.21 -2.18
CA PHE A 237 -20.42 11.66 -2.24
C PHE A 237 -20.28 12.94 -3.07
N LYS A 238 -19.36 13.81 -2.67
CA LYS A 238 -19.11 15.07 -3.35
C LYS A 238 -18.29 14.84 -4.61
N ASP A 239 -18.78 15.34 -5.75
CA ASP A 239 -18.01 15.38 -7.00
C ASP A 239 -16.74 16.22 -6.85
N ASN A 240 -16.80 17.32 -6.09
CA ASN A 240 -15.66 18.21 -5.84
C ASN A 240 -15.50 18.47 -4.34
N VAL A 241 -14.29 18.27 -3.85
CA VAL A 241 -13.88 18.51 -2.45
C VAL A 241 -12.81 19.58 -2.45
N GLY A 242 -13.04 20.66 -1.71
CA GLY A 242 -12.09 21.77 -1.57
C GLY A 242 -11.67 21.96 -0.12
N LEU A 243 -10.39 22.25 0.09
CA LEU A 243 -9.75 22.48 1.38
C LEU A 243 -8.90 23.74 1.25
N THR A 244 -9.12 24.69 2.13
CA THR A 244 -8.09 25.70 2.41
C THR A 244 -6.99 25.04 3.22
N LEU A 245 -5.72 25.34 2.99
CA LEU A 245 -4.59 24.81 3.77
C LEU A 245 -4.25 25.82 4.87
N ASN A 246 -4.73 25.55 6.08
CA ASN A 246 -4.42 26.28 7.31
C ASN A 246 -4.77 25.40 8.54
N ASN A 247 -4.49 25.88 9.74
CA ASN A 247 -4.72 25.13 11.00
C ASN A 247 -6.13 25.31 11.61
N GLN A 248 -7.05 26.00 10.91
CA GLN A 248 -8.40 26.32 11.41
C GLN A 248 -9.49 25.52 10.71
N ASN A 249 -9.13 24.65 9.77
CA ASN A 249 -10.10 23.97 8.93
C ASN A 249 -10.90 22.91 9.68
N LYS A 250 -12.18 22.87 9.36
CA LYS A 250 -13.08 21.79 9.76
C LYS A 250 -12.97 20.64 8.76
N ASP A 251 -13.33 19.44 9.23
CA ASP A 251 -13.56 18.29 8.36
C ASP A 251 -14.51 18.64 7.21
N VAL A 252 -14.04 18.40 5.99
CA VAL A 252 -14.86 18.45 4.78
C VAL A 252 -15.33 17.04 4.48
N ASN A 253 -16.64 16.83 4.55
CA ASN A 253 -17.27 15.57 4.19
C ASN A 253 -17.00 15.26 2.70
N ILE A 254 -16.51 14.04 2.43
CA ILE A 254 -16.34 13.47 1.10
C ILE A 254 -17.55 12.62 0.74
N VAL A 255 -17.97 11.75 1.66
CA VAL A 255 -19.08 10.81 1.46
C VAL A 255 -19.72 10.42 2.78
N THR A 256 -21.03 10.21 2.75
CA THR A 256 -21.78 9.57 3.83
C THR A 256 -22.48 8.34 3.27
N ALA A 257 -22.25 7.16 3.85
CA ALA A 257 -23.02 5.96 3.52
C ALA A 257 -24.23 5.86 4.44
N GLU A 258 -25.41 5.71 3.85
CA GLU A 258 -26.67 5.50 4.57
C GLU A 258 -26.86 4.03 4.98
N ASP A 259 -27.88 3.75 5.78
CA ASP A 259 -28.20 2.39 6.24
C ASP A 259 -28.40 1.43 5.04
N GLY A 260 -27.66 0.32 5.05
CA GLY A 260 -27.66 -0.67 3.96
C GLY A 260 -26.79 -0.30 2.76
N GLU A 261 -26.07 0.82 2.79
CA GLU A 261 -25.11 1.19 1.75
C GLU A 261 -23.67 0.82 2.13
N GLY A 262 -22.78 0.84 1.14
CA GLY A 262 -21.35 0.75 1.34
C GLY A 262 -20.82 -0.64 1.66
N GLN A 263 -21.58 -1.72 1.52
CA GLN A 263 -21.07 -3.07 1.82
C GLN A 263 -19.86 -3.45 0.95
N GLY A 264 -18.79 -3.97 1.53
CA GLY A 264 -17.57 -4.36 0.83
C GLY A 264 -16.49 -3.29 0.90
N ALA A 265 -15.62 -3.24 -0.12
CA ALA A 265 -14.60 -2.20 -0.23
C ALA A 265 -15.09 -1.07 -1.15
N ASN A 266 -15.16 0.14 -0.61
CA ASN A 266 -15.58 1.37 -1.28
C ASN A 266 -14.34 2.18 -1.62
N VAL A 267 -14.13 2.43 -2.90
CA VAL A 267 -12.95 3.12 -3.40
C VAL A 267 -13.37 4.45 -4.01
N PHE A 268 -12.81 5.53 -3.47
CA PHE A 268 -12.98 6.89 -3.98
C PHE A 268 -11.68 7.30 -4.66
N GLY A 269 -11.77 7.69 -5.92
CA GLY A 269 -10.61 7.92 -6.78
C GLY A 269 -10.60 9.32 -7.38
N TRP A 270 -9.41 9.91 -7.48
CA TRP A 270 -9.17 11.16 -8.18
C TRP A 270 -8.00 11.00 -9.14
N THR A 271 -8.22 11.28 -10.42
CA THR A 271 -7.12 11.35 -11.38
C THR A 271 -6.11 12.38 -10.88
N PRO A 272 -4.79 12.10 -10.86
CA PRO A 272 -3.80 13.04 -10.33
C PRO A 272 -3.83 14.43 -10.99
N SER A 273 -4.23 14.51 -12.26
CA SER A 273 -4.44 15.78 -12.97
C SER A 273 -5.63 16.59 -12.45
N ASN A 274 -6.59 15.98 -11.73
CA ASN A 274 -7.78 16.64 -11.18
C ASN A 274 -7.59 17.06 -9.72
N ILE A 275 -6.49 16.64 -9.08
CA ILE A 275 -6.09 17.10 -7.75
C ILE A 275 -5.26 18.35 -7.95
N LYS A 276 -5.78 19.51 -7.53
CA LYS A 276 -5.16 20.81 -7.77
C LYS A 276 -4.79 21.52 -6.49
N LEU A 277 -3.57 22.05 -6.44
CA LEU A 277 -3.11 23.00 -5.44
C LEU A 277 -3.05 24.39 -6.08
N THR A 278 -3.87 25.30 -5.60
CA THR A 278 -3.90 26.69 -6.04
C THR A 278 -3.23 27.57 -5.00
N MET A 279 -2.15 28.24 -5.40
CA MET A 279 -1.43 29.17 -4.53
C MET A 279 -2.21 30.49 -4.37
N PRO A 280 -2.22 31.10 -3.18
CA PRO A 280 -2.96 32.34 -2.95
C PRO A 280 -2.23 33.53 -3.60
N THR A 281 -3.00 34.57 -3.93
CA THR A 281 -2.46 35.81 -4.51
C THR A 281 -1.44 36.44 -3.56
N GLY A 282 -0.25 36.75 -4.08
CA GLY A 282 0.82 37.38 -3.30
C GLY A 282 1.64 36.41 -2.45
N ALA A 283 1.41 35.09 -2.55
CA ALA A 283 2.32 34.11 -1.98
C ALA A 283 3.74 34.31 -2.52
N ALA A 284 4.72 34.20 -1.63
CA ALA A 284 6.13 34.21 -1.97
C ALA A 284 6.72 32.84 -1.62
N VAL A 285 7.66 32.38 -2.45
CA VAL A 285 8.35 31.10 -2.25
C VAL A 285 9.86 31.33 -2.24
N SER A 286 10.55 30.59 -1.39
CA SER A 286 12.00 30.41 -1.39
C SER A 286 12.37 29.15 -2.17
N ASN A 287 13.68 28.95 -2.42
CA ASN A 287 14.19 27.67 -2.92
C ASN A 287 14.09 26.60 -1.81
N ALA A 288 12.92 26.00 -1.65
CA ALA A 288 12.61 25.02 -0.62
C ALA A 288 11.53 24.02 -1.09
N THR A 289 11.37 22.94 -0.33
CA THR A 289 10.23 22.02 -0.48
C THR A 289 9.13 22.44 0.47
N TYR A 290 7.94 22.74 -0.05
CA TYR A 290 6.78 23.12 0.75
C TYR A 290 5.85 21.92 0.94
N GLN A 291 5.46 21.64 2.19
CA GLN A 291 4.56 20.52 2.50
C GLN A 291 3.42 20.98 3.42
N ALA A 292 2.30 20.27 3.36
CA ALA A 292 1.17 20.39 4.27
C ALA A 292 0.68 18.99 4.64
N ASN A 293 0.07 18.86 5.81
CA ASN A 293 -0.47 17.60 6.30
C ASN A 293 -2.00 17.58 6.18
N LEU A 294 -2.53 16.41 5.81
CA LEU A 294 -3.95 16.15 5.76
C LEU A 294 -4.29 15.03 6.73
N THR A 295 -5.42 15.17 7.43
CA THR A 295 -6.00 14.10 8.23
C THR A 295 -7.29 13.64 7.57
N TRP A 296 -7.39 12.34 7.34
CA TRP A 296 -8.59 11.67 6.85
C TRP A 296 -9.27 10.94 8.01
N THR A 297 -10.58 11.10 8.12
CA THR A 297 -11.36 10.59 9.24
C THR A 297 -12.49 9.72 8.71
N LEU A 298 -12.58 8.48 9.19
CA LEU A 298 -13.78 7.67 9.08
C LEU A 298 -14.50 7.67 10.41
N ALA A 299 -15.76 8.08 10.42
CA ALA A 299 -16.60 8.11 11.61
C ALA A 299 -17.91 7.33 11.39
N SER A 300 -18.39 6.66 12.44
CA SER A 300 -19.76 6.12 12.46
C SER A 300 -20.76 7.24 12.64
N THR A 301 -21.90 7.15 11.95
CA THR A 301 -23.07 8.02 12.16
C THR A 301 -24.21 7.29 12.86
N ALA A 302 -23.99 6.03 13.28
CA ALA A 302 -24.95 5.30 14.10
C ALA A 302 -25.09 5.98 15.47
N VAL A 303 -26.33 6.32 15.83
CA VAL A 303 -26.73 6.87 17.15
C VAL A 303 -27.20 5.74 18.04
#